data_AF-A0A8B6CLP9-F1
#
_entry.id   AF-A0A8B6CLP9-F1
#
_cell.length_a   1.000
_cell.length_b   1.000
_cell.length_c   1.000
_cell.angle_alpha   90.00
_cell.angle_beta   90.00
_cell.angle_gamma   90.00
#
_symmetry.space_group_name_H-M   'P 1'
#
loop_
_entity.id
_entity.type
_entity.pdbx_description
1 polymer ?
#
loop_
_entity_poly.entity_id
_entity_poly.type
_entity_poly.pdbx_seq_one_letter_code
_entity_poly.pdbx_strand_id
1 'polypeptide(L)'
;EFLLYLIKLVLDDWIGNEWQEHRYKQLQDNDILLLSKAIHPECFNSVAIHFNLNQMDVEEIQTGQQTDLCCQMLYKWKIKNGEEATLGKLIQNLFSSWISENKSVEKEELKSAISQVVSNEEAAS
;
A
#
# COMPACT_ATOMS: atom_id res chain seq x y z
N GLU A 1 6.09 -8.13 -6.36
CA GLU A 1 7.05 -8.63 -5.34
C GLU A 1 7.73 -7.56 -4.47
N PHE A 2 8.19 -6.43 -5.01
CA PHE A 2 9.08 -5.48 -4.31
C PHE A 2 8.49 -4.82 -3.04
N LEU A 3 7.20 -4.45 -3.05
CA LEU A 3 6.53 -3.76 -1.92
C LEU A 3 6.46 -4.64 -0.65
N LEU A 4 6.14 -5.94 -0.81
CA LEU A 4 6.05 -6.88 0.32
C LEU A 4 7.42 -7.16 0.92
N TYR A 5 8.44 -7.27 0.07
CA TYR A 5 9.81 -7.50 0.51
C TYR A 5 10.35 -6.29 1.29
N LEU A 6 10.06 -5.07 0.83
CA LEU A 6 10.43 -3.83 1.55
C LEU A 6 9.64 -3.65 2.84
N ILE A 7 8.33 -3.86 2.84
CA ILE A 7 7.52 -3.78 4.07
C ILE A 7 7.99 -4.85 5.08
N LYS A 8 8.24 -6.07 4.62
CA LYS A 8 8.77 -7.14 5.47
C LYS A 8 10.16 -6.80 6.01
N LEU A 9 11.08 -6.32 5.18
CA LEU A 9 12.41 -5.88 5.61
C LEU A 9 12.32 -4.74 6.63
N VAL A 10 11.48 -3.74 6.40
CA VAL A 10 11.32 -2.60 7.32
C VAL A 10 10.69 -3.04 8.64
N LEU A 11 9.73 -3.97 8.62
CA LEU A 11 9.14 -4.52 9.84
C LEU A 11 10.11 -5.44 10.59
N ASP A 12 10.86 -6.28 9.87
CA ASP A 12 11.88 -7.17 10.43
C ASP A 12 13.05 -6.37 11.03
N ASP A 13 13.44 -5.25 10.42
CA ASP A 13 14.50 -4.36 10.93
C ASP A 13 14.01 -3.48 12.09
N TRP A 14 12.73 -3.10 12.10
CA TRP A 14 12.17 -2.20 13.09
C TRP A 14 11.68 -2.89 14.36
N ILE A 15 11.00 -4.04 14.23
CA ILE A 15 10.37 -4.75 15.35
C ILE A 15 10.71 -6.26 15.33
N GLY A 16 11.33 -6.76 14.26
CA GLY A 16 11.68 -8.17 14.14
C GLY A 16 10.45 -9.07 14.11
N ASN A 17 10.64 -10.34 14.50
CA ASN A 17 9.58 -11.34 14.53
C ASN A 17 8.50 -11.06 15.61
N GLU A 18 8.68 -10.04 16.45
CA GLU A 18 7.80 -9.72 17.60
C GLU A 18 6.68 -8.73 17.25
N TRP A 19 6.52 -8.33 15.98
CA TRP A 19 5.51 -7.33 15.59
C TRP A 19 4.08 -7.71 15.99
N GLN A 20 3.80 -9.02 16.10
CA GLN A 20 2.50 -9.52 16.56
C GLN A 20 2.21 -9.13 18.01
N GLU A 21 3.23 -9.05 18.87
CA GLU A 21 3.10 -8.61 20.26
C GLU A 21 2.85 -7.09 20.34
N HIS A 22 3.36 -6.35 19.36
CA HIS A 22 3.20 -4.91 19.24
C HIS A 22 2.02 -4.47 18.37
N ARG A 23 1.17 -5.39 17.91
CA ARG A 23 0.07 -5.09 16.97
C ARG A 23 -0.94 -4.05 17.47
N TYR A 24 -1.09 -3.90 18.78
CA TYR A 24 -1.98 -2.92 19.41
C TYR A 24 -1.29 -1.59 19.75
N LYS A 25 0.02 -1.49 19.53
CA LYS A 25 0.78 -0.28 19.79
C LYS A 25 0.30 0.82 18.85
N GLN A 26 -0.02 1.98 19.43
CA GLN A 26 -0.32 3.19 18.67
C GLN A 26 0.95 3.70 17.99
N LEU A 27 0.80 4.10 16.74
CA LEU A 27 1.92 4.57 15.93
C LEU A 27 2.36 5.96 16.37
N GLN A 28 3.63 6.11 16.70
CA GLN A 28 4.27 7.39 16.93
C GLN A 28 4.63 8.04 15.59
N ASP A 29 4.92 9.34 15.59
CA ASP A 29 5.21 10.09 14.36
C ASP A 29 6.48 9.60 13.65
N ASN A 30 7.47 9.15 14.43
CA ASN A 30 8.67 8.49 13.88
C ASN A 30 8.34 7.15 13.19
N ASP A 31 7.36 6.42 13.71
CA ASP A 31 6.92 5.14 13.14
C ASP A 31 6.26 5.37 11.78
N ILE A 32 5.43 6.41 11.68
CA ILE A 32 4.78 6.86 10.44
C ILE A 32 5.82 7.24 9.38
N LEU A 33 6.84 8.02 9.77
CA LEU A 33 7.91 8.44 8.86
C LEU A 33 8.77 7.28 8.36
N LEU A 34 8.99 6.25 9.19
CA LEU A 34 9.74 5.07 8.77
C LEU A 34 8.93 4.23 7.80
N LEU A 35 7.67 3.98 8.13
CA LEU A 35 6.76 3.15 7.34
C LEU A 35 6.39 3.81 6.01
N SER A 36 6.33 5.15 5.94
CA SER A 36 6.06 5.85 4.68
C SER A 36 7.11 5.57 3.61
N LYS A 37 8.37 5.41 4.01
CA LYS A 37 9.48 5.10 3.10
C LYS A 37 9.41 3.70 2.52
N ALA A 38 8.65 2.80 3.14
CA ALA A 38 8.42 1.44 2.63
C ALA A 38 7.34 1.41 1.54
N ILE A 39 6.54 2.47 1.40
CA ILE A 39 5.47 2.58 0.41
C ILE A 39 6.03 3.25 -0.83
N HIS A 40 6.02 2.55 -1.96
CA HIS A 40 6.42 3.15 -3.22
C HIS A 40 5.39 4.24 -3.62
N PRO A 41 5.82 5.43 -4.09
CA PRO A 41 4.90 6.52 -4.44
C PRO A 41 3.83 6.13 -5.47
N GLU A 42 4.13 5.22 -6.39
CA GLU A 42 3.17 4.72 -7.38
C GLU A 42 2.01 3.94 -6.77
N CYS A 43 2.22 3.33 -5.59
CA CYS A 43 1.18 2.60 -4.85
C CYS A 43 0.26 3.53 -4.06
N PHE A 44 0.52 4.85 -4.02
CA PHE A 44 -0.20 5.81 -3.19
C PHE A 44 -1.72 5.71 -3.35
N ASN A 45 -2.25 5.74 -4.57
CA ASN A 45 -3.70 5.74 -4.80
C ASN A 45 -4.36 4.42 -4.35
N SER A 46 -3.69 3.30 -4.60
CA SER A 46 -4.17 1.98 -4.19
C SER A 46 -4.15 1.86 -2.66
N VAL A 47 -3.05 2.21 -2.01
CA VAL A 47 -2.94 2.18 -0.55
C VAL A 47 -3.96 3.11 0.09
N ALA A 48 -4.16 4.31 -0.45
CA ALA A 48 -5.14 5.28 0.07
C ALA A 48 -6.56 4.70 0.17
N ILE A 49 -6.99 3.89 -0.82
CA ILE A 49 -8.29 3.20 -0.81
C ILE A 49 -8.38 2.23 0.37
N HIS A 50 -7.33 1.43 0.58
CA HIS A 50 -7.29 0.47 1.69
C HIS A 50 -7.16 1.13 3.07
N PHE A 51 -6.74 2.40 3.10
CA PHE A 51 -6.70 3.24 4.29
C PHE A 51 -8.00 4.06 4.47
N ASN A 52 -9.03 3.79 3.65
CA ASN A 52 -10.34 4.46 3.69
C ASN A 52 -10.23 6.00 3.57
N LEU A 53 -9.28 6.45 2.75
CA LEU A 53 -9.19 7.83 2.32
C LEU A 53 -10.09 8.02 1.10
N ASN A 54 -10.92 9.06 1.12
CA ASN A 54 -11.80 9.36 0.01
C ASN A 54 -11.07 10.22 -1.05
N GLN A 55 -11.75 10.51 -2.17
CA GLN A 55 -11.18 11.29 -3.26
C GLN A 55 -10.73 12.69 -2.82
N MET A 56 -11.49 13.36 -1.94
CA MET A 56 -11.14 14.67 -1.40
C MET A 56 -9.87 14.58 -0.54
N ASP A 57 -9.71 13.48 0.22
CA ASP A 57 -8.52 13.26 1.01
C ASP A 57 -7.26 13.12 0.15
N VAL A 58 -7.41 12.35 -0.94
CA VAL A 58 -6.35 12.12 -1.93
C VAL A 58 -5.95 13.41 -2.63
N GLU A 59 -6.93 14.19 -3.10
CA GLU A 59 -6.70 15.46 -3.78
C GLU A 59 -6.00 16.47 -2.87
N GLU A 60 -6.41 16.59 -1.61
CA GLU A 60 -5.76 17.47 -0.64
C GLU A 60 -4.27 17.11 -0.46
N ILE A 61 -3.95 15.82 -0.34
CA ILE A 61 -2.57 15.36 -0.18
C ILE A 61 -1.75 15.62 -1.45
N GLN A 62 -2.30 15.33 -2.62
CA GLN A 62 -1.61 15.47 -3.92
C GLN A 62 -1.38 16.92 -4.33
N THR A 63 -2.29 17.83 -3.96
CA THR A 63 -2.19 19.26 -4.29
C THR A 63 -1.47 20.08 -3.22
N GLY A 64 -1.16 19.48 -2.07
CA GLY A 64 -0.39 20.09 -1.00
C GLY A 64 1.06 20.41 -1.40
N GLN A 65 1.69 21.31 -0.63
CA GLN A 65 3.08 21.74 -0.87
C GLN A 65 4.15 20.75 -0.37
N GLN A 66 3.75 19.69 0.33
CA GLN A 66 4.69 18.77 0.97
C GLN A 66 5.07 17.64 0.01
N THR A 67 6.34 17.24 0.04
CA THR A 67 6.92 16.34 -0.97
C THR A 67 6.72 14.85 -0.69
N ASP A 68 6.35 14.45 0.53
CA ASP A 68 6.20 13.05 0.92
C ASP A 68 4.72 12.66 1.02
N LEU A 69 4.14 12.28 -0.12
CA LEU A 69 2.73 11.90 -0.26
C LEU A 69 2.37 10.71 0.63
N CYS A 70 3.24 9.71 0.70
CA CYS A 70 3.01 8.50 1.50
C CYS A 70 3.00 8.82 3.00
N CYS A 71 3.89 9.70 3.44
CA CYS A 71 3.90 10.14 4.84
C CYS A 71 2.62 10.92 5.18
N GLN A 72 2.20 11.84 4.32
CA GLN A 72 0.93 12.57 4.52
C GLN A 72 -0.29 11.66 4.54
N MET A 73 -0.34 10.65 3.67
CA MET A 73 -1.38 9.63 3.66
C MET A 73 -1.48 8.90 5.00
N LEU A 74 -0.34 8.45 5.54
CA LEU A 74 -0.29 7.74 6.81
C LEU A 74 -0.65 8.66 8.00
N TYR A 75 -0.22 9.93 7.99
CA TYR A 75 -0.65 10.92 8.97
C TYR A 75 -2.17 11.15 8.93
N LYS A 76 -2.73 11.33 7.73
CA LYS A 76 -4.15 11.57 7.58
C LYS A 76 -4.98 10.36 8.02
N TRP A 77 -4.52 9.15 7.71
CA TRP A 77 -5.11 7.93 8.24
C TRP A 77 -5.02 7.83 9.76
N LYS A 78 -3.86 8.17 10.36
CA LYS A 78 -3.69 8.18 11.82
C LYS A 78 -4.67 9.14 12.48
N ILE A 79 -4.81 10.35 11.94
CA ILE A 79 -5.76 11.37 12.42
C ILE A 79 -7.21 10.85 12.34
N LYS A 80 -7.62 10.28 11.20
CA LYS A 80 -8.99 9.77 11.00
C LYS A 80 -9.34 8.59 11.92
N ASN A 81 -8.36 7.76 12.26
CA ASN A 81 -8.59 6.57 13.10
C ASN A 81 -8.28 6.78 14.58
N GLY A 82 -7.58 7.85 14.96
CA GLY A 82 -7.28 8.18 16.36
C GLY A 82 -6.59 7.02 17.07
N GLU A 83 -7.15 6.57 18.19
CA GLU A 83 -6.59 5.48 19.01
C GLU A 83 -6.58 4.13 18.30
N GLU A 84 -7.42 3.94 17.28
CA GLU A 84 -7.49 2.74 16.45
C GLU A 84 -6.36 2.66 15.39
N ALA A 85 -5.56 3.72 15.25
CA ALA A 85 -4.40 3.76 14.36
C ALA A 85 -3.23 2.96 14.93
N THR A 86 -3.41 1.64 14.99
CA THR A 86 -2.44 0.70 15.54
C THR A 86 -1.52 0.13 14.45
N LEU A 87 -0.34 -0.34 14.87
CA LEU A 87 0.61 -1.03 14.00
C LEU A 87 -0.03 -2.20 13.24
N GLY A 88 -0.81 -3.03 13.93
CA GLY A 88 -1.45 -4.19 13.32
C GLY A 88 -2.43 -3.80 12.20
N LYS A 89 -3.19 -2.73 12.41
CA LYS A 89 -4.16 -2.24 11.42
C LYS A 89 -3.48 -1.61 10.21
N LEU A 90 -2.38 -0.89 10.43
CA LEU A 90 -1.54 -0.37 9.34
C LEU A 90 -0.99 -1.51 8.48
N ILE A 91 -0.39 -2.52 9.11
CA ILE A 91 0.16 -3.69 8.43
C ILE A 91 -0.94 -4.41 7.63
N GLN A 92 -2.10 -4.67 8.25
CA GLN A 92 -3.24 -5.30 7.60
C GLN A 92 -3.70 -4.55 6.34
N ASN A 93 -3.78 -3.22 6.41
CA ASN A 93 -4.19 -2.41 5.27
C ASN A 93 -3.16 -2.46 4.13
N LEU A 94 -1.86 -2.42 4.45
CA LEU A 94 -0.79 -2.54 3.45
C LEU A 94 -0.80 -3.92 2.77
N PHE A 95 -0.95 -5.00 3.54
CA PHE A 95 -1.10 -6.35 2.98
C PHE A 95 -2.33 -6.45 2.09
N SER A 96 -3.46 -5.85 2.50
CA SER A 96 -4.71 -5.88 1.71
C SER A 96 -4.56 -5.15 0.38
N SER A 97 -3.87 -3.99 0.38
CA SER A 97 -3.54 -3.24 -0.83
C SER A 97 -2.66 -4.03 -1.79
N TRP A 98 -1.62 -4.68 -1.28
CA TRP A 98 -0.76 -5.54 -2.09
C TRP A 98 -1.53 -6.71 -2.73
N ILE A 99 -2.37 -7.43 -1.96
CA ILE A 99 -3.16 -8.54 -2.51
C ILE A 99 -4.06 -8.05 -3.65
N SER A 100 -4.65 -6.86 -3.51
CA SER A 100 -5.51 -6.25 -4.53
C SER A 100 -4.74 -5.96 -5.83
N GLU A 101 -3.54 -5.38 -5.71
CA GLU A 101 -2.68 -5.06 -6.86
C GLU A 101 -2.12 -6.30 -7.58
N ASN A 102 -1.73 -7.35 -6.86
CA ASN A 102 -1.17 -8.54 -7.53
C ASN A 102 -2.27 -9.34 -8.24
N LYS A 103 -3.47 -9.40 -7.66
CA LYS A 103 -4.63 -10.00 -8.33
C LYS A 103 -5.03 -9.25 -9.61
N SER A 104 -4.85 -7.92 -9.65
CA SER A 104 -5.14 -7.16 -10.87
C SER A 104 -4.06 -7.36 -11.93
N VAL A 105 -2.78 -7.41 -11.54
CA VAL A 105 -1.67 -7.72 -12.46
C VAL A 105 -1.83 -9.10 -13.10
N GLU A 106 -2.04 -10.15 -12.30
CA GLU A 106 -2.28 -11.52 -12.82
C GLU A 106 -3.46 -11.56 -13.80
N LYS A 107 -4.51 -10.78 -13.53
CA LYS A 107 -5.68 -10.69 -14.41
C LYS A 107 -5.38 -10.00 -15.75
N GLU A 108 -4.58 -8.94 -15.76
CA GLU A 108 -4.20 -8.25 -17.00
C GLU A 108 -3.18 -9.04 -17.82
N GLU A 109 -2.23 -9.72 -17.17
CA GLU A 109 -1.30 -10.64 -17.84
C GLU A 109 -2.05 -11.79 -18.50
N LEU A 110 -3.02 -12.39 -17.80
CA LEU A 110 -3.88 -13.45 -18.36
C LEU A 110 -4.69 -12.95 -19.57
N LYS A 111 -5.28 -11.75 -19.48
CA LYS A 111 -6.00 -11.14 -20.62
C LYS A 111 -5.07 -10.88 -21.81
N SER A 112 -3.87 -10.38 -21.56
CA SER A 112 -2.87 -10.11 -22.59
C SER A 112 -2.44 -11.40 -23.30
N ALA A 113 -2.16 -12.46 -22.53
CA ALA A 113 -1.80 -13.77 -23.07
C ALA A 113 -2.94 -14.37 -23.92
N ILE A 114 -4.19 -14.29 -23.45
CA ILE A 114 -5.35 -14.75 -24.21
C ILE A 114 -5.50 -13.95 -25.51
N SER A 115 -5.35 -12.62 -25.45
CA SER A 115 -5.43 -11.77 -26.65
C SER A 115 -4.34 -12.12 -27.68
N GLN A 116 -3.12 -12.41 -27.24
CA GLN A 116 -2.03 -12.80 -28.13
C GLN A 116 -2.28 -14.16 -28.80
N VAL A 117 -2.84 -15.13 -28.06
CA VAL A 117 -3.20 -16.44 -28.62
C VAL A 117 -4.30 -16.29 -29.68
N VAL A 118 -5.34 -15.50 -29.41
CA VAL A 118 -6.46 -15.28 -30.33
C VAL A 118 -6.00 -14.54 -31.61
N SER A 119 -5.15 -13.53 -31.50
CA SER A 119 -4.63 -12.79 -32.67
C SER A 119 -3.68 -13.62 -33.55
N ASN A 120 -2.97 -14.60 -32.97
CA ASN A 120 -2.07 -15.47 -33.74
C ASN A 120 -2.82 -16.56 -34.52
N GLU A 121 -4.01 -16.96 -34.08
CA GLU A 121 -4.85 -17.92 -34.81
C GLU A 121 -5.53 -17.27 -36.03
N GLU A 122 -5.90 -15.99 -35.96
CA GLU A 122 -6.49 -15.26 -37.08
C GLU A 122 -5.46 -14.91 -38.19
N ALA A 123 -4.18 -14.75 -37.84
CA ALA A 123 -3.11 -14.48 -38.81
C ALA A 123 -2.57 -15.74 -39.52
N ALA A 124 -2.96 -16.93 -39.04
CA ALA A 124 -2.53 -18.22 -39.58
C ALA A 124 -3.62 -18.96 -40.41
N SER A 125 -4.79 -18.34 -40.61
CA SER A 125 -5.86 -18.77 -41.53
C SER A 125 -5.87 -17.93 -42.81
#